data_AF-A0A7V8ADH1-F1
#
_entry.id   AF-A0A7V8ADH1-F1
#
_cell.length_a   1.000
_cell.length_b   1.000
_cell.length_c   1.000
_cell.angle_alpha   90.00
_cell.angle_beta   90.00
_cell.angle_gamma   90.00
#
_symmetry.space_group_name_H-M   'P 1'
#
loop_
_entity.id
_entity.type
_entity.pdbx_description
1 polymer ?
#
loop_
_entity_poly.entity_id
_entity_poly.type
_entity_poly.pdbx_seq_one_letter_code
_entity_poly.pdbx_strand_id
1 'polypeptide(L)'
;MTIKKSGYNPDIELAKGARLKAATYDKTQGIKVLAARVTVGGTPGIAEISGVATGRNDASINGCISIWLSIFRFMRPDGTINHVAGWNIMLPLKAKQTAAATAKAFTKIINTGPRPYRAMATTRAGKAALKIWFSEKN
;
A
#
# COMPACT_ATOMS: atom_id res chain seq x y z
N MET A 1 -17.01 -39.75 0.64
CA MET A 1 -16.59 -39.14 1.91
C MET A 1 -16.39 -37.65 1.70
N THR A 2 -17.29 -36.83 2.25
CA THR A 2 -17.22 -35.36 2.14
C THR A 2 -16.28 -34.85 3.22
N ILE A 3 -15.10 -34.34 2.83
CA ILE A 3 -14.14 -33.75 3.79
C ILE A 3 -14.80 -32.50 4.39
N LYS A 4 -15.25 -32.57 5.65
CA LYS A 4 -15.60 -31.39 6.44
C LYS A 4 -14.33 -30.55 6.59
N LYS A 5 -14.21 -29.43 5.86
CA LYS A 5 -13.14 -28.43 6.04
C LYS A 5 -13.33 -27.71 7.38
N SER A 6 -12.93 -28.32 8.50
CA SER A 6 -13.20 -27.79 9.84
C SER A 6 -12.31 -26.61 10.27
N GLY A 7 -11.88 -25.75 9.35
CA GLY A 7 -10.98 -24.63 9.68
C GLY A 7 -10.99 -23.43 8.72
N TYR A 8 -11.51 -23.58 7.50
CA TYR A 8 -11.63 -22.46 6.57
C TYR A 8 -12.95 -21.72 6.79
N ASN A 9 -12.88 -20.44 7.16
CA ASN A 9 -14.02 -19.54 7.20
C ASN A 9 -13.77 -18.38 6.22
N PRO A 10 -14.51 -18.29 5.10
CA PRO A 10 -14.26 -17.29 4.06
C PRO A 10 -14.34 -15.86 4.57
N ASP A 11 -15.30 -15.53 5.45
CA ASP A 11 -15.47 -14.16 5.95
C ASP A 11 -14.27 -13.71 6.77
N ILE A 12 -13.74 -14.62 7.60
CA ILE A 12 -12.53 -14.37 8.39
C ILE A 12 -11.32 -14.20 7.46
N GLU A 13 -11.13 -15.08 6.49
CA GLU A 13 -9.97 -15.04 5.60
C GLU A 13 -9.99 -13.84 4.65
N LEU A 14 -11.16 -13.45 4.12
CA LEU A 14 -11.32 -12.29 3.25
C LEU A 14 -11.13 -10.96 4.01
N ALA A 15 -11.37 -10.93 5.33
CA ALA A 15 -11.12 -9.77 6.19
C ALA A 15 -9.64 -9.64 6.64
N LYS A 16 -8.82 -10.69 6.46
CA LYS A 16 -7.38 -10.61 6.70
C LYS A 16 -6.70 -9.78 5.61
N GLY A 17 -5.52 -9.27 5.94
CA GLY A 17 -4.81 -8.36 5.06
C GLY A 17 -3.73 -7.56 5.75
N ALA A 18 -3.09 -6.69 4.98
CA ALA A 18 -2.03 -5.82 5.47
C ALA A 18 -2.60 -4.55 6.11
N ARG A 19 -1.97 -4.12 7.21
CA ARG A 19 -2.13 -2.76 7.72
C ARG A 19 -1.29 -1.81 6.89
N LEU A 20 -1.91 -0.76 6.38
CA LEU A 20 -1.25 0.35 5.68
C LEU A 20 -0.84 1.42 6.68
N LYS A 21 0.45 1.77 6.67
CA LYS A 21 1.02 2.92 7.37
C LYS A 21 1.76 3.79 6.37
N ALA A 22 1.87 5.08 6.67
CA ALA A 22 2.64 6.02 5.87
C ALA A 22 3.36 7.02 6.79
N ALA A 23 4.50 7.50 6.33
CA ALA A 23 5.22 8.59 6.98
C ALA A 23 5.82 9.54 5.92
N THR A 24 5.98 10.80 6.27
CA THR A 24 6.72 11.77 5.46
C THR A 24 7.92 12.27 6.25
N TYR A 25 9.01 12.47 5.54
CA TYR A 25 10.24 13.10 6.00
C TYR A 25 10.58 14.31 5.10
N ASP A 26 9.65 14.72 4.24
CA ASP A 26 9.71 15.98 3.50
C ASP A 26 8.99 17.06 4.31
N LYS A 27 9.58 18.26 4.35
CA LYS A 27 9.07 19.37 5.17
C LYS A 27 7.73 19.93 4.66
N THR A 28 7.42 19.70 3.38
CA THR A 28 6.37 20.42 2.65
C THR A 28 5.35 19.52 1.96
N GLN A 29 5.72 18.27 1.66
CA GLN A 29 4.80 17.26 1.16
C GLN A 29 4.36 16.31 2.28
N GLY A 30 3.06 16.23 2.48
CA GLY A 30 2.43 15.39 3.50
C GLY A 30 1.87 14.09 2.94
N ILE A 31 1.69 13.11 3.83
CA ILE A 31 0.93 11.88 3.55
C ILE A 31 0.04 11.53 4.75
N LYS A 32 -1.22 11.16 4.49
CA LYS A 32 -2.19 10.73 5.49
C LYS A 32 -2.87 9.45 5.05
N VAL A 33 -2.97 8.46 5.95
CA VAL A 33 -3.75 7.25 5.69
C VAL A 33 -5.23 7.54 5.95
N LEU A 34 -6.07 7.33 4.94
CA LEU A 34 -7.53 7.46 5.02
C LEU A 34 -8.21 6.11 5.27
N ALA A 35 -7.68 5.04 4.68
CA ALA A 35 -8.11 3.67 4.94
C ALA A 35 -6.88 2.80 5.23
N ALA A 36 -6.80 2.25 6.43
CA ALA A 36 -5.57 1.65 6.96
C ALA A 36 -5.44 0.14 6.73
N ARG A 37 -6.33 -0.48 5.95
CA ARG A 37 -6.36 -1.93 5.77
C ARG A 37 -6.55 -2.31 4.31
N VAL A 38 -5.66 -3.18 3.81
CA VAL A 38 -5.70 -3.75 2.47
C VAL A 38 -6.06 -5.24 2.63
N THR A 39 -7.30 -5.62 2.35
CA THR A 39 -7.80 -6.98 2.63
C THR A 39 -7.71 -7.92 1.45
N VAL A 40 -7.68 -9.23 1.73
CA VAL A 40 -7.74 -10.30 0.72
C VAL A 40 -9.04 -10.20 -0.09
N GLY A 41 -10.16 -9.85 0.57
CA GLY A 41 -11.45 -9.61 -0.06
C GLY A 41 -11.54 -8.32 -0.90
N GLY A 42 -10.41 -7.68 -1.20
CA GLY A 42 -10.35 -6.55 -2.13
C GLY A 42 -10.67 -5.18 -1.53
N THR A 43 -10.83 -5.07 -0.20
CA THR A 43 -10.97 -3.75 0.43
C THR A 43 -9.64 -2.99 0.32
N PRO A 44 -9.62 -1.81 -0.32
CA PRO A 44 -8.38 -1.09 -0.55
C PRO A 44 -7.95 -0.27 0.66
N GLY A 45 -6.63 -0.22 0.86
CA GLY A 45 -5.99 0.81 1.68
C GLY A 45 -5.86 2.10 0.86
N ILE A 46 -5.97 3.25 1.52
CA ILE A 46 -5.95 4.56 0.86
C ILE A 46 -5.02 5.49 1.63
N ALA A 47 -4.05 6.09 0.93
CA ALA A 47 -3.20 7.16 1.42
C ALA A 47 -3.39 8.42 0.57
N GLU A 48 -3.64 9.56 1.20
CA GLU A 48 -3.72 10.88 0.58
C GLU A 48 -2.36 11.59 0.71
N ILE A 49 -1.87 12.11 -0.41
CA ILE A 49 -0.66 12.92 -0.51
C ILE A 49 -1.08 14.35 -0.83
N SER A 50 -0.44 15.31 -0.18
CA SER A 50 -0.74 16.73 -0.32
C SER A 50 0.53 17.57 -0.37
N GLY A 51 0.47 18.74 -1.00
CA GLY A 51 1.58 19.68 -1.07
C GLY A 51 2.58 19.35 -2.18
N VAL A 52 3.66 20.13 -2.20
CA VAL A 52 4.74 20.09 -3.19
C VAL A 52 6.03 19.82 -2.45
N ALA A 53 6.82 18.87 -2.92
CA ALA A 53 8.01 18.42 -2.22
C ALA A 53 9.15 19.45 -2.24
N THR A 54 9.86 19.54 -1.13
CA THR A 54 11.17 20.20 -1.08
C THR A 54 12.19 19.32 -1.80
N GLY A 55 12.03 17.99 -1.67
CA GLY A 55 12.89 16.98 -2.29
C GLY A 55 14.07 16.58 -1.41
N ARG A 56 14.65 15.41 -1.72
CA ARG A 56 15.84 14.91 -1.05
C ARG A 56 17.08 15.65 -1.56
N ASN A 57 17.81 16.26 -0.65
CA ASN A 57 19.03 17.05 -0.91
C ASN A 57 20.29 16.42 -0.30
N ASP A 58 20.16 15.30 0.41
CA ASP A 58 21.25 14.61 1.10
C ASP A 58 21.09 13.08 1.06
N ALA A 59 22.05 12.35 1.63
CA ALA A 59 22.02 10.89 1.71
C ALA A 59 21.11 10.34 2.84
N SER A 60 20.38 11.18 3.57
CA SER A 60 19.49 10.77 4.67
C SER A 60 18.06 10.46 4.21
N ILE A 61 17.14 10.20 5.15
CA ILE A 61 15.72 10.00 4.83
C ILE A 61 14.98 11.32 4.54
N ASN A 62 15.61 12.48 4.77
CA ASN A 62 15.00 13.78 4.53
C ASN A 62 14.55 13.92 3.07
N GLY A 63 13.37 14.49 2.85
CA GLY A 63 12.79 14.62 1.52
C GLY A 63 12.28 13.30 0.92
N CYS A 64 12.00 12.30 1.77
CA CYS A 64 11.36 11.04 1.36
C CYS A 64 9.93 10.94 1.91
N ILE A 65 9.10 10.14 1.24
CA ILE A 65 7.83 9.62 1.78
C ILE A 65 7.91 8.10 1.81
N SER A 66 7.40 7.50 2.87
CA SER A 66 7.35 6.04 3.01
C SER A 66 5.92 5.51 3.11
N ILE A 67 5.75 4.30 2.59
CA ILE A 67 4.56 3.48 2.77
C ILE A 67 4.99 2.12 3.30
N TRP A 68 4.27 1.61 4.29
CA TRP A 68 4.49 0.29 4.85
C TRP A 68 3.20 -0.53 4.83
N LEU A 69 3.30 -1.72 4.23
CA LEU A 69 2.29 -2.77 4.28
C LEU A 69 2.79 -3.87 5.23
N SER A 70 2.03 -4.16 6.28
CA SER A 70 2.41 -5.19 7.25
C SER A 70 2.38 -6.59 6.65
N ILE A 71 3.14 -7.50 7.27
CA ILE A 71 3.06 -8.93 7.03
C ILE A 71 1.68 -9.46 7.43
N PHE A 72 1.17 -10.47 6.72
CA PHE A 72 -0.03 -11.21 7.12
C PHE A 72 -0.07 -12.62 6.53
N ARG A 73 -0.97 -13.45 7.05
CA ARG A 73 -1.25 -14.81 6.56
C ARG A 73 -2.74 -14.96 6.33
N PHE A 74 -3.12 -15.81 5.39
CA PHE A 74 -4.51 -16.19 5.15
C PHE A 74 -4.58 -17.62 4.63
N MET A 75 -5.69 -18.30 4.89
CA MET A 75 -5.96 -19.64 4.39
C MET A 75 -6.74 -19.52 3.07
N ARG A 76 -6.34 -20.28 2.06
CA ARG A 76 -7.07 -20.45 0.80
C ARG A 76 -8.21 -21.45 0.95
N PRO A 77 -9.18 -21.47 0.02
CA PRO A 77 -10.27 -22.45 0.07
C PRO A 77 -9.79 -23.91 0.08
N ASP A 78 -8.64 -24.22 -0.52
CA ASP A 78 -8.03 -25.57 -0.52
C ASP A 78 -7.38 -25.96 0.83
N GLY A 79 -7.32 -25.04 1.80
CA GLY A 79 -6.70 -25.25 3.11
C GLY A 79 -5.23 -24.84 3.18
N THR A 80 -4.61 -24.43 2.07
CA THR A 80 -3.22 -23.93 2.07
C THR A 80 -3.12 -22.59 2.79
N ILE A 81 -2.13 -22.43 3.67
CA ILE A 81 -1.84 -21.16 4.34
C ILE A 81 -0.84 -20.36 3.50
N ASN A 82 -1.29 -19.24 2.97
CA ASN A 82 -0.46 -18.29 2.26
C ASN A 82 0.13 -17.27 3.22
N HIS A 83 1.33 -16.82 2.89
CA HIS A 83 2.08 -15.83 3.65
C HIS A 83 2.52 -14.68 2.75
N VAL A 84 2.11 -13.47 3.11
CA VAL A 84 2.49 -12.25 2.39
C VAL A 84 3.45 -11.47 3.26
N ALA A 85 4.71 -11.47 2.86
CA ALA A 85 5.76 -10.73 3.56
C ALA A 85 5.48 -9.22 3.57
N GLY A 86 5.84 -8.57 4.67
CA GLY A 86 5.73 -7.11 4.80
C GLY A 86 6.55 -6.38 3.74
N TRP A 87 6.14 -5.16 3.42
CA TRP A 87 6.79 -4.37 2.39
C TRP A 87 6.86 -2.89 2.79
N ASN A 88 8.08 -2.40 2.98
CA ASN A 88 8.37 -0.98 3.17
C ASN A 88 8.87 -0.41 1.84
N ILE A 89 8.24 0.67 1.39
CA ILE A 89 8.60 1.41 0.18
C ILE A 89 8.98 2.81 0.63
N MET A 90 10.26 3.13 0.55
CA MET A 90 10.79 4.48 0.76
C MET A 90 10.99 5.15 -0.60
N LEU A 91 10.29 6.25 -0.84
CA LEU A 91 10.36 7.00 -2.09
C LEU A 91 11.10 8.33 -1.85
N PRO A 92 12.33 8.50 -2.38
CA PRO A 92 12.97 9.81 -2.41
C PRO A 92 12.23 10.73 -3.38
N LEU A 93 11.95 11.95 -2.94
CA LEU A 93 11.23 12.94 -3.74
C LEU A 93 12.20 13.87 -4.47
N LYS A 94 11.82 14.31 -5.66
CA LYS A 94 12.50 15.40 -6.36
C LYS A 94 11.98 16.74 -5.86
N ALA A 95 12.82 17.77 -5.91
CA ALA A 95 12.39 19.13 -5.63
C ALA A 95 11.23 19.53 -6.56
N LYS A 96 10.23 20.23 -6.02
CA LYS A 96 9.00 20.66 -6.72
C LYS A 96 8.10 19.51 -7.19
N GLN A 97 8.34 18.26 -6.76
CA GLN A 97 7.49 17.13 -7.11
C GLN A 97 6.09 17.30 -6.51
N THR A 98 5.06 17.29 -7.35
CA THR A 98 3.66 17.44 -6.93
C THR A 98 3.14 16.16 -6.27
N ALA A 99 2.10 16.29 -5.44
CA ALA A 99 1.41 15.14 -4.84
C ALA A 99 0.98 14.10 -5.88
N ALA A 100 0.50 14.55 -7.04
CA ALA A 100 0.10 13.69 -8.15
C ALA A 100 1.29 12.89 -8.73
N ALA A 101 2.44 13.53 -8.90
CA ALA A 101 3.66 12.87 -9.35
C ALA A 101 4.14 11.82 -8.34
N THR A 102 4.07 12.13 -7.04
CA THR A 102 4.40 11.20 -5.96
C THR A 102 3.46 9.99 -5.94
N ALA A 103 2.14 10.20 -6.04
CA ALA A 103 1.17 9.10 -6.11
C ALA A 103 1.42 8.19 -7.33
N LYS A 104 1.74 8.78 -8.49
CA LYS A 104 2.11 8.03 -9.71
C LYS A 104 3.40 7.22 -9.52
N ALA A 105 4.42 7.78 -8.85
CA ALA A 105 5.65 7.08 -8.56
C ALA A 105 5.42 5.85 -7.65
N PHE A 106 4.64 6.00 -6.58
CA PHE A 106 4.23 4.85 -5.75
C PHE A 106 3.43 3.82 -6.54
N THR A 107 2.50 4.26 -7.39
CA THR A 107 1.72 3.38 -8.26
C THR A 107 2.63 2.52 -9.13
N LYS A 108 3.65 3.15 -9.75
CA LYS A 108 4.65 2.44 -10.55
C LYS A 108 5.38 1.38 -9.72
N ILE A 109 5.95 1.77 -8.57
CA ILE A 109 6.70 0.85 -7.70
C ILE A 109 5.84 -0.32 -7.25
N ILE A 110 4.58 -0.07 -6.84
CA ILE A 110 3.68 -1.11 -6.36
C ILE A 110 3.31 -2.07 -7.48
N ASN A 111 2.95 -1.55 -8.66
CA ASN A 111 2.49 -2.38 -9.78
C ASN A 111 3.61 -3.20 -10.43
N THR A 112 4.87 -2.73 -10.38
CA THR A 112 6.04 -3.47 -10.87
C THR A 112 6.74 -4.28 -9.77
N GLY A 113 6.32 -4.14 -8.51
CA GLY A 113 6.97 -4.79 -7.39
C GLY A 113 6.63 -6.28 -7.27
N PRO A 114 7.41 -7.02 -6.47
CA PRO A 114 7.30 -8.48 -6.38
C PRO A 114 6.14 -8.95 -5.49
N ARG A 115 5.40 -8.03 -4.86
CA ARG A 115 4.34 -8.35 -3.90
C ARG A 115 2.97 -8.38 -4.59
N PRO A 116 2.00 -9.16 -4.07
CA PRO A 116 0.65 -9.30 -4.64
C PRO A 116 -0.23 -8.08 -4.34
N TYR A 117 0.25 -6.89 -4.68
CA TYR A 117 -0.48 -5.64 -4.54
C TYR A 117 -0.57 -4.93 -5.88
N ARG A 118 -1.67 -4.19 -6.03
CA ARG A 118 -1.87 -3.25 -7.11
C ARG A 118 -2.24 -1.90 -6.54
N ALA A 119 -1.91 -0.85 -7.27
CA ALA A 119 -2.19 0.49 -6.88
C ALA A 119 -2.70 1.34 -8.05
N MET A 120 -3.40 2.40 -7.68
CA MET A 120 -3.89 3.42 -8.59
C MET A 120 -3.79 4.79 -7.91
N ALA A 121 -3.28 5.77 -8.66
CA ALA A 121 -3.32 7.16 -8.27
C ALA A 121 -4.59 7.83 -8.80
N THR A 122 -5.23 8.62 -7.95
CA THR A 122 -6.35 9.50 -8.30
C THR A 122 -6.05 10.90 -7.79
N THR A 123 -6.53 11.93 -8.48
CA THR A 123 -6.26 13.32 -8.12
C THR A 123 -7.58 14.09 -8.05
N ARG A 124 -7.78 14.86 -6.97
CA ARG A 124 -8.93 15.74 -6.81
C ARG A 124 -8.51 16.99 -6.05
N ALA A 125 -8.82 18.16 -6.60
CA ALA A 125 -8.64 19.47 -5.94
C ALA A 125 -7.26 19.68 -5.27
N GLY A 126 -6.17 19.44 -6.01
CA GLY A 126 -4.81 19.67 -5.50
C GLY A 126 -4.25 18.58 -4.57
N LYS A 127 -5.03 17.54 -4.28
CA LYS A 127 -4.60 16.35 -3.53
C LYS A 127 -4.52 15.13 -4.44
N ALA A 128 -3.69 14.17 -4.04
CA ALA A 128 -3.57 12.89 -4.75
C ALA A 128 -3.81 11.73 -3.78
N ALA A 129 -4.76 10.85 -4.10
CA ALA A 129 -4.99 9.63 -3.34
C ALA A 129 -4.37 8.44 -4.06
N LEU A 130 -3.57 7.68 -3.33
CA LEU A 130 -3.05 6.37 -3.70
C LEU A 130 -3.96 5.30 -3.09
N LYS A 131 -4.66 4.57 -3.95
CA LYS A 131 -5.43 3.38 -3.57
C LYS A 131 -4.56 2.15 -3.79
N ILE A 132 -4.52 1.25 -2.82
CA ILE A 132 -3.75 -0.01 -2.86
C ILE A 132 -4.70 -1.15 -2.54
N TRP A 133 -4.76 -2.17 -3.37
CA TRP A 133 -5.54 -3.38 -3.12
C TRP A 133 -4.69 -4.63 -3.24
N PHE A 134 -5.09 -5.68 -2.53
CA PHE A 134 -4.51 -6.99 -2.69
C PHE A 134 -4.99 -7.58 -4.02
N SER A 135 -4.04 -8.11 -4.78
CA SER A 135 -4.31 -8.83 -6.01
C SER A 135 -3.28 -9.94 -6.09
N GLU A 136 -3.68 -11.09 -5.58
CA GLU A 136 -3.04 -12.35 -5.92
C GLU A 136 -3.19 -12.47 -7.44
N LYS A 137 -2.12 -12.20 -8.18
CA LYS A 137 -2.08 -12.59 -9.59
C LYS A 137 -2.32 -14.10 -9.59
N ASN A 138 -3.46 -14.52 -10.12
CA ASN A 138 -3.59 -15.85 -10.70
C ASN A 138 -2.56 -15.98 -11.83
#